data_AF-A0A516R9W5-F1
#
_entry.id   AF-A0A516R9W5-F1
#
_cell.length_a   1.000
_cell.length_b   1.000
_cell.length_c   1.000
_cell.angle_alpha   90.00
_cell.angle_beta   90.00
_cell.angle_gamma   90.00
#
_symmetry.space_group_name_H-M   'P 1'
#
loop_
_entity.id
_entity.type
_entity.pdbx_description
1 polymer ?
#
loop_
_entity_poly.entity_id
_entity_poly.type
_entity_poly.pdbx_seq_one_letter_code
_entity_poly.pdbx_strand_id
1 'polypeptide(L)'
;MRDAIARAAMWVLRLLLPARGRHAAQEPARSSAPVNESAPVSAWHKPWGAPSAEEVRAIFQDEKAEGLPLEQRERLWAGAFAQLGIDYDHPTTNITPVRAVSA
;
A
#
# COMPACT_ATOMS: atom_id res chain seq x y z
N MET A 1 -15.87 27.33 -20.58
CA MET A 1 -15.43 26.63 -19.34
C MET A 1 -14.22 25.74 -19.57
N ARG A 2 -14.23 24.86 -20.58
CA ARG A 2 -13.11 23.95 -20.90
C ARG A 2 -11.76 24.67 -21.12
N ASP A 3 -11.78 25.85 -21.72
CA ASP A 3 -10.56 26.64 -21.99
C ASP A 3 -9.96 27.31 -20.75
N ALA A 4 -10.77 27.53 -19.71
CA ALA A 4 -10.29 28.05 -18.43
C ALA A 4 -9.56 26.95 -17.64
N ILE A 5 -10.11 25.74 -17.66
CA ILE A 5 -9.51 24.55 -17.06
C ILE A 5 -8.18 24.23 -17.74
N ALA A 6 -8.14 24.23 -19.07
CA ALA A 6 -6.92 23.95 -19.83
C ALA A 6 -5.80 24.97 -19.55
N ARG A 7 -6.16 26.26 -19.42
CA ARG A 7 -5.21 27.32 -19.06
C ARG A 7 -4.69 27.16 -17.63
N ALA A 8 -5.56 26.89 -16.67
CA ALA A 8 -5.15 26.66 -15.29
C ALA A 8 -4.22 25.44 -15.16
N ALA A 9 -4.54 24.34 -15.84
CA ALA A 9 -3.71 23.13 -15.87
C ALA A 9 -2.33 23.38 -16.47
N MET A 10 -2.23 24.12 -17.58
CA MET A 10 -0.93 24.49 -18.17
C MET A 10 -0.10 25.39 -17.25
N TRP A 11 -0.73 26.31 -16.51
CA TRP A 11 -0.03 27.16 -15.54
C TRP A 11 0.57 26.34 -14.41
N VAL A 12 -0.19 25.40 -13.86
CA VAL A 12 0.28 24.49 -12.81
C VAL A 12 1.42 23.61 -13.32
N LEU A 13 1.31 23.05 -14.53
CA LEU A 13 2.36 22.23 -15.13
C LEU A 13 3.66 23.02 -15.36
N ARG A 14 3.57 24.29 -15.77
CA ARG A 14 4.76 25.16 -15.95
C ARG A 14 5.45 25.53 -14.63
N LEU A 15 4.71 25.59 -13.53
CA LEU A 15 5.27 25.82 -12.20
C LEU A 15 5.93 24.55 -11.64
N LEU A 16 5.34 23.39 -11.91
CA LEU A 16 5.78 22.11 -11.35
C LEU A 16 6.91 21.44 -12.13
N LEU A 17 7.01 21.68 -13.43
CA LEU A 17 8.10 21.14 -14.24
C LEU A 17 9.17 22.21 -14.42
N PRO A 18 10.35 22.08 -13.81
CA PRO A 18 11.50 22.88 -14.19
C PRO A 18 11.71 22.67 -15.68
N ALA A 19 11.85 23.75 -16.44
CA ALA A 19 12.23 23.70 -17.85
C ALA A 19 13.65 23.11 -17.96
N ARG A 20 13.77 21.78 -17.85
CA ARG A 20 15.04 21.06 -17.84
C ARG A 20 15.43 20.71 -19.27
N GLY A 21 15.58 21.76 -20.08
CA GLY A 21 16.41 21.73 -21.26
C GLY A 21 17.84 22.06 -20.85
N ARG A 22 18.79 21.20 -21.26
CA ARG A 22 20.25 21.27 -21.09
C ARG A 22 20.80 20.62 -19.83
N HIS A 23 21.07 19.33 -19.90
CA HIS A 23 22.40 18.83 -19.57
C HIS A 23 22.79 17.82 -20.65
N ALA A 24 23.62 18.29 -21.58
CA ALA A 24 24.48 17.43 -22.36
C ALA A 24 25.29 16.56 -21.40
N ALA A 25 25.61 15.35 -21.84
CA ALA A 25 26.45 14.36 -21.19
C ALA A 25 27.52 14.99 -20.29
N GLN A 26 27.36 14.82 -18.98
CA GLN A 26 28.48 14.89 -18.06
C GLN A 26 28.41 13.61 -17.25
N GLU A 27 29.23 12.64 -17.65
CA GLU A 27 29.47 11.43 -16.87
C GLU A 27 29.94 11.84 -15.47
N PRO A 28 29.35 11.31 -14.39
CA PRO A 28 29.94 11.48 -13.08
C PRO A 28 31.15 10.55 -12.98
N ALA A 29 32.34 11.15 -12.84
CA ALA A 29 33.52 10.47 -12.35
C ALA A 29 33.16 9.74 -11.04
N ARG A 30 33.40 8.42 -11.00
CA ARG A 30 33.25 7.61 -9.77
C ARG A 30 34.18 8.18 -8.71
N SER A 31 33.62 8.90 -7.74
CA SER A 31 34.31 9.25 -6.51
C SER A 31 33.90 8.23 -5.45
N SER A 32 34.85 7.37 -5.10
CA SER A 32 34.75 6.46 -3.95
C SER A 32 34.87 7.28 -2.66
N ALA A 33 33.75 7.47 -1.96
CA ALA A 33 33.73 8.01 -0.61
C ALA A 33 32.93 7.06 0.32
N PRO A 34 33.34 6.89 1.58
CA PRO A 34 32.87 5.83 2.46
C PRO A 34 31.39 5.97 2.82
N VAL A 35 30.75 4.82 3.01
CA VAL A 35 29.36 4.62 3.44
C VAL A 35 29.07 5.50 4.65
N ASN A 36 28.33 6.59 4.42
CA ASN A 36 27.77 7.41 5.46
C ASN A 36 26.39 6.85 5.84
N GLU A 37 26.20 6.82 7.15
CA GLU A 37 25.08 6.31 7.93
C GLU A 37 23.71 6.66 7.35
N SER A 38 22.81 5.67 7.37
CA SER A 38 21.48 5.68 6.76
C SER A 38 20.71 6.98 7.00
N ALA A 39 20.52 7.76 5.94
CA ALA A 39 19.50 8.81 5.93
C ALA A 39 18.13 8.18 6.28
N PRO A 40 17.26 8.86 7.05
CA PRO A 40 15.94 8.35 7.37
C PRO A 40 15.19 8.12 6.06
N VAL A 41 14.91 6.85 5.76
CA VAL A 41 14.08 6.46 4.62
C VAL A 41 12.73 7.10 4.86
N SER A 42 12.40 8.14 4.09
CA SER A 42 11.10 8.81 4.21
C SER A 42 10.00 7.75 4.16
N ALA A 43 9.09 7.80 5.13
CA ALA A 43 7.96 6.88 5.23
C ALA A 43 7.12 6.87 3.94
N TRP A 44 7.19 7.94 3.14
CA TRP A 44 6.54 8.08 1.84
C TRP A 44 7.22 7.32 0.69
N HIS A 45 8.45 6.83 0.88
CA HIS A 45 9.14 5.97 -0.09
C HIS A 45 8.86 4.49 0.12
N LYS A 46 8.27 4.09 1.24
CA LYS A 46 7.90 2.70 1.45
C LYS A 46 6.54 2.50 0.77
N PRO A 47 6.45 1.76 -0.35
CA PRO A 47 5.16 1.30 -0.80
C PRO A 47 4.58 0.53 0.40
N TRP A 48 3.36 0.89 0.79
CA TRP A 48 2.57 0.16 1.78
C TRP A 48 2.79 -1.33 1.53
N GLY A 49 3.34 -2.03 2.52
CA GLY A 49 3.69 -3.44 2.42
C GLY A 49 2.41 -4.24 2.30
N ALA A 50 1.90 -4.36 1.08
CA ALA A 50 0.77 -5.20 0.76
C ALA A 50 1.29 -6.60 0.41
N PRO A 51 0.56 -7.65 0.79
CA PRO A 51 0.89 -8.99 0.36
C PRO A 51 0.75 -9.06 -1.16
N SER A 52 1.57 -9.92 -1.76
CA SER A 52 1.44 -10.29 -3.15
C SER A 52 0.12 -11.02 -3.40
N ALA A 53 -0.36 -10.97 -4.65
CA ALA A 53 -1.56 -11.72 -5.05
C ALA A 53 -1.39 -13.24 -4.86
N GLU A 54 -0.15 -13.75 -4.91
CA GLU A 54 0.18 -15.16 -4.67
C GLU A 54 -0.04 -15.53 -3.20
N GLU A 55 0.47 -14.72 -2.26
CA GLU A 55 0.26 -14.92 -0.82
C GLU A 55 -1.23 -14.88 -0.45
N VAL A 56 -1.99 -13.94 -1.01
CA VAL A 56 -3.44 -13.86 -0.79
C VAL A 56 -4.15 -15.10 -1.31
N ARG A 57 -3.76 -15.59 -2.49
CA ARG A 57 -4.37 -16.80 -3.08
C ARG A 57 -4.07 -18.05 -2.26
N ALA A 58 -2.86 -18.16 -1.73
CA ALA A 58 -2.48 -19.27 -0.86
C ALA A 58 -3.36 -19.36 0.40
N ILE A 59 -3.75 -18.21 0.99
CA ILE A 59 -4.66 -18.17 2.15
C ILE A 59 -6.04 -18.73 1.80
N PHE A 60 -6.62 -18.32 0.66
CA PHE A 60 -7.94 -18.79 0.26
C PHE A 60 -7.96 -20.25 -0.22
N GLN A 61 -6.82 -20.76 -0.70
CA GLN A 61 -6.66 -22.12 -1.19
C GLN A 61 -6.08 -23.08 -0.15
N ASP A 62 -5.94 -22.67 1.11
CA ASP A 62 -5.44 -23.53 2.18
C ASP A 62 -6.35 -24.77 2.33
N GLU A 63 -5.77 -25.96 2.20
CA GLU A 63 -6.46 -27.24 2.38
C GLU A 63 -7.13 -27.35 3.75
N LYS A 64 -6.62 -26.64 4.77
CA LYS A 64 -7.24 -26.59 6.10
C LYS A 64 -8.61 -25.92 6.10
N ALA A 65 -8.90 -25.09 5.10
CA ALA A 65 -10.22 -24.46 4.93
C ALA A 65 -11.20 -25.39 4.20
N GLU A 66 -10.73 -26.48 3.59
CA GLU A 66 -11.55 -27.44 2.87
C GLU A 66 -12.42 -28.25 3.86
N GLY A 67 -13.71 -28.35 3.56
CA GLY A 67 -14.67 -29.06 4.42
C GLY A 67 -15.06 -28.32 5.71
N LEU A 68 -14.45 -27.17 6.03
CA LEU A 68 -14.90 -26.37 7.17
C LEU A 68 -16.26 -25.69 6.90
N PRO A 69 -17.13 -25.59 7.92
CA PRO A 69 -18.27 -24.69 7.93
C PRO A 69 -17.85 -23.24 7.61
N LEU A 70 -18.74 -22.49 6.96
CA LEU A 70 -18.46 -21.12 6.51
C LEU A 70 -17.82 -20.26 7.61
N GLU A 71 -18.44 -20.16 8.78
CA GLU A 71 -17.90 -19.32 9.87
C GLU A 71 -16.48 -19.73 10.33
N GLN A 72 -16.18 -21.02 10.35
CA GLN A 72 -14.87 -21.50 10.78
C GLN A 72 -13.80 -21.19 9.75
N ARG A 73 -14.16 -21.30 8.46
CA ARG A 73 -13.30 -20.92 7.34
C ARG A 73 -13.01 -19.42 7.33
N GLU A 74 -14.03 -18.60 7.53
CA GLU A 74 -13.84 -17.13 7.59
C GLU A 74 -12.96 -16.72 8.79
N ARG A 75 -13.13 -17.35 9.96
CA ARG A 75 -12.23 -17.14 11.11
C ARG A 75 -10.80 -17.55 10.81
N LEU A 76 -10.60 -18.64 10.08
CA LEU A 76 -9.28 -19.13 9.69
C LEU A 76 -8.59 -18.13 8.74
N TRP A 77 -9.30 -17.65 7.70
CA TRP A 77 -8.76 -16.65 6.78
C TRP A 77 -8.42 -15.35 7.47
N ALA A 78 -9.31 -14.86 8.31
CA ALA A 78 -9.09 -13.65 9.08
C ALA A 78 -7.88 -13.75 10.01
N GLY A 79 -7.65 -14.92 10.62
CA GLY A 79 -6.43 -15.19 11.40
C GLY A 79 -5.16 -15.20 10.55
N ALA A 80 -5.23 -15.63 9.29
CA ALA A 80 -4.12 -15.57 8.36
C ALA A 80 -3.83 -14.13 7.90
N PHE A 81 -4.86 -13.33 7.59
CA PHE A 81 -4.71 -11.91 7.26
C PHE A 81 -4.19 -11.07 8.45
N ALA A 82 -4.62 -11.38 9.67
CA ALA A 82 -4.11 -10.72 10.87
C ALA A 82 -2.60 -10.95 11.08
N GLN A 83 -2.07 -12.12 10.73
CA GLN A 83 -0.62 -12.39 10.75
C GLN A 83 0.16 -11.55 9.72
N LEU A 84 -0.50 -11.15 8.63
CA LEU A 84 0.04 -10.23 7.63
C LEU A 84 -0.13 -8.75 8.04
N GLY A 85 -0.74 -8.48 9.20
CA GLY A 85 -1.05 -7.12 9.66
C GLY A 85 -2.16 -6.46 8.85
N ILE A 86 -3.01 -7.25 8.19
CA ILE A 86 -4.10 -6.77 7.34
C ILE A 86 -5.40 -6.98 8.10
N ASP A 87 -6.19 -5.92 8.17
CA ASP A 87 -7.55 -6.00 8.69
C ASP A 87 -8.44 -6.67 7.64
N TYR A 88 -8.93 -7.87 7.97
CA TYR A 88 -9.85 -8.62 7.14
C TYR A 88 -11.25 -8.45 7.71
N ASP A 89 -12.19 -8.01 6.87
CA ASP A 89 -13.57 -7.66 7.25
C ASP A 89 -14.42 -8.90 7.58
N HIS A 90 -14.00 -9.59 8.63
CA HIS A 90 -14.72 -10.67 9.27
C HIS A 90 -14.63 -10.45 10.78
N PRO A 91 -15.75 -10.51 11.52
CA PRO A 91 -15.77 -10.31 12.97
C PRO A 91 -15.06 -11.47 13.67
N THR A 92 -13.74 -11.42 13.71
CA THR A 92 -12.88 -12.33 14.48
C THR A 92 -12.67 -11.83 15.89
N THR A 93 -12.75 -10.52 16.08
CA THR A 93 -12.73 -9.84 17.37
C THR A 93 -14.01 -9.02 17.47
N ASN A 94 -14.69 -9.05 18.61
CA ASN A 94 -15.82 -8.19 18.93
C ASN A 94 -15.30 -6.74 19.13
N ILE A 95 -14.80 -6.10 18.06
CA ILE A 95 -14.29 -4.71 18.09
C ILE A 95 -15.43 -3.70 17.89
N THR A 96 -16.57 -4.16 17.37
CA THR A 96 -17.79 -3.36 17.30
C THR A 96 -18.68 -3.73 18.50
N PRO A 97 -18.93 -2.81 19.45
CA PRO A 97 -19.93 -3.08 20.48
C PRO A 97 -21.27 -3.22 19.78
N VAL A 98 -21.81 -4.44 19.73
CA VAL A 98 -23.21 -4.67 19.42
C VAL A 98 -24.00 -3.93 20.49
N ARG A 99 -24.52 -2.75 20.16
CA ARG A 99 -25.43 -2.02 21.02
C ARG A 99 -26.67 -2.89 21.16
N ALA A 100 -26.75 -3.65 22.25
CA ALA A 100 -27.93 -4.41 22.59
C ALA A 100 -29.10 -3.42 22.69
N VAL A 101 -30.02 -3.50 21.73
CA VAL A 101 -31.30 -2.82 21.83
C VAL A 101 -32.14 -3.72 22.73
N SER A 102 -32.23 -3.35 24.01
CA SER A 102 -33.21 -3.93 24.91
C SER A 102 -34.62 -3.58 24.42
N ALA A 103 -35.48 -4.61 24.40
CA ALA A 103 -36.90 -4.52 24.07
C ALA A 103 -37.70 -3.72 25.12
#